data_AF-A0A9E2R6E4-F1
#
_entry.id   AF-A0A9E2R6E4-F1
#
_cell.length_a   1.000
_cell.length_b   1.000
_cell.length_c   1.000
_cell.angle_alpha   90.00
_cell.angle_beta   90.00
_cell.angle_gamma   90.00
#
_symmetry.space_group_name_H-M   'P 1'
#
loop_
_entity.id
_entity.type
_entity.pdbx_description
1 polymer ?
#
loop_
_entity_poly.entity_id
_entity_poly.type
_entity_poly.pdbx_seq_one_letter_code
_entity_poly.pdbx_strand_id
1 'polypeptide(L)'
;IIIGPNGLLIDVEADVTAVLGKAQSLPEVVFRSPQTLVSEVGETWRLLGKRVQGGSVILGLVAPSSMASADVKLADASRRFGNTIAEALSVKPRQIDVDVDYAVLGDDGALKAGWGGVPLKIAPRSPSEIAALKPPVTIAGKPYLLFSRPIVNSVGGQVGTVIVPQELNLEQEALAVLDRFNLGIIVIAALITVGLGIYLVGREVLRDSRRSGVAAGIDRFILGERLAIEETREYEFKEVIGNRPADTIANLADEYAVAFLNSEGGRIFWGVRDKDRVVVGVRLPAPDRDRLRRLVANKLHAVQPQIDPTQYRLEFHAVESPETADSELTVIELIVPKVDPTEPYFTGGGEAFVRVDGVTRRLSGPPLVDWIRRRT
;
A
#
# COMPACT_ATOMS: atom_id res chain seq x y z
N ILE A 1 -25.28 14.12 -33.80
CA ILE A 1 -25.51 13.83 -35.25
C ILE A 1 -26.94 13.33 -35.42
N ILE A 2 -27.67 13.90 -36.37
CA ILE A 2 -29.05 13.51 -36.69
C ILE A 2 -29.12 13.06 -38.14
N ILE A 3 -29.66 11.85 -38.37
CA ILE A 3 -29.81 11.26 -39.69
C ILE A 3 -31.27 10.85 -39.91
N GLY A 4 -31.83 11.27 -41.05
CA GLY A 4 -33.15 10.86 -41.50
C GLY A 4 -33.21 9.39 -41.93
N PRO A 5 -34.41 8.85 -42.18
CA PRO A 5 -34.61 7.42 -42.43
C PRO A 5 -33.98 6.96 -43.75
N ASN A 6 -33.79 7.88 -44.70
CA ASN A 6 -33.19 7.62 -46.01
C ASN A 6 -31.68 7.93 -46.05
N GLY A 7 -31.04 8.15 -44.90
CA GLY A 7 -29.62 8.53 -44.83
C GLY A 7 -29.35 10.02 -45.06
N LEU A 8 -30.37 10.88 -45.10
CA LEU A 8 -30.19 12.33 -45.17
C LEU A 8 -29.54 12.84 -43.88
N LEU A 9 -28.40 13.51 -44.00
CA LEU A 9 -27.78 14.25 -42.91
C LEU A 9 -28.62 15.48 -42.60
N ILE A 10 -29.17 15.55 -41.40
CA ILE A 10 -29.99 16.68 -40.94
C ILE A 10 -29.14 17.65 -40.13
N ASP A 11 -28.25 17.12 -39.29
CA ASP A 11 -27.36 17.94 -38.47
C ASP A 11 -26.09 17.20 -38.06
N VAL A 12 -24.95 17.89 -38.14
CA VAL A 12 -23.63 17.37 -37.81
C VAL A 12 -22.77 18.42 -37.12
N GLU A 13 -22.03 17.97 -36.10
CA GLU A 13 -20.97 18.73 -35.46
C GLU A 13 -19.62 18.05 -35.69
N ALA A 14 -18.60 18.88 -35.88
CA ALA A 14 -17.40 18.58 -36.67
C ALA A 14 -16.57 17.38 -36.21
N ASP A 15 -16.60 17.01 -34.92
CA ASP A 15 -15.62 16.09 -34.35
C ASP A 15 -15.92 14.60 -34.54
N VAL A 16 -17.11 14.21 -35.05
CA VAL A 16 -17.55 12.80 -35.00
C VAL A 16 -18.04 12.28 -36.36
N THR A 17 -17.62 12.97 -37.42
CA THR A 17 -18.02 12.67 -38.80
C THR A 17 -17.42 11.39 -39.36
N ALA A 18 -16.28 10.92 -38.85
CA ALA A 18 -15.60 9.71 -39.33
C ALA A 18 -16.37 8.39 -39.04
N VAL A 19 -17.38 8.44 -38.17
CA VAL A 19 -18.28 7.31 -37.91
C VAL A 19 -19.31 7.15 -39.04
N LEU A 20 -19.60 8.25 -39.72
CA LEU A 20 -20.59 8.31 -40.78
C LEU A 20 -20.02 7.64 -42.05
N GLY A 21 -20.91 7.01 -42.80
CA GLY A 21 -20.57 6.33 -44.05
C GLY A 21 -20.09 7.31 -45.13
N LYS A 22 -20.10 6.83 -46.38
CA LYS A 22 -19.74 7.67 -47.53
C LYS A 22 -20.93 8.51 -47.97
N ALA A 23 -20.70 9.80 -48.21
CA ALA A 23 -21.68 10.66 -48.84
C ALA A 23 -21.85 10.28 -50.32
N GLN A 24 -23.09 10.30 -50.79
CA GLN A 24 -23.42 10.19 -52.20
C GLN A 24 -22.90 11.44 -52.92
N SER A 25 -22.30 11.25 -54.10
CA SER A 25 -21.77 12.36 -54.89
C SER A 25 -22.89 13.32 -55.31
N LEU A 26 -22.63 14.62 -55.17
CA LEU A 26 -23.51 15.67 -55.68
C LEU A 26 -23.34 15.86 -57.20
N PRO A 27 -24.36 16.41 -57.89
CA PRO A 27 -24.25 16.76 -59.31
C PRO A 27 -23.08 17.71 -59.59
N GLU A 28 -22.36 17.50 -60.69
CA GLU A 28 -21.20 18.32 -61.11
C GLU A 28 -21.52 19.82 -61.21
N VAL A 29 -22.78 20.16 -61.51
CA VAL A 29 -23.23 21.55 -61.63
C VAL A 29 -23.05 22.34 -60.33
N VAL A 30 -23.14 21.69 -59.17
CA VAL A 30 -22.95 22.31 -57.84
C VAL A 30 -21.52 22.80 -57.66
N PHE A 31 -20.54 22.19 -58.34
CA PHE A 31 -19.13 22.57 -58.27
C PHE A 31 -18.73 23.68 -59.26
N ARG A 32 -19.64 24.07 -60.16
CA ARG A 32 -19.38 25.11 -61.17
C ARG A 32 -19.94 26.46 -60.76
N SER A 33 -21.11 26.47 -60.14
CA SER A 33 -21.78 27.69 -59.67
C SER A 33 -22.82 27.35 -58.61
N PRO A 34 -23.25 28.33 -57.78
CA PRO A 34 -24.26 28.09 -56.77
C PRO A 34 -25.59 27.58 -57.37
N GLN A 35 -26.14 26.52 -56.78
CA GLN A 35 -27.36 25.85 -57.21
C GLN A 35 -28.43 25.87 -56.12
N THR A 36 -29.69 25.96 -56.52
CA THR A 36 -30.81 25.84 -55.59
C THR A 36 -31.34 24.42 -55.62
N LEU A 37 -31.48 23.80 -54.45
CA LEU A 37 -31.97 22.43 -54.28
C LEU A 37 -33.01 22.41 -53.15
N VAL A 38 -34.04 21.57 -53.28
CA VAL A 38 -34.98 21.30 -52.19
C VAL A 38 -34.62 19.95 -51.55
N SER A 39 -34.41 19.93 -50.24
CA SER A 39 -34.09 18.71 -49.50
C SER A 39 -35.33 17.80 -49.38
N GLU A 40 -35.14 16.52 -49.03
CA GLU A 40 -36.28 15.59 -48.84
C GLU A 40 -37.19 15.98 -47.68
N VAL A 41 -36.70 16.82 -46.75
CA VAL A 41 -37.49 17.39 -45.64
C VAL A 41 -38.16 18.72 -46.02
N GLY A 42 -38.05 19.14 -47.29
CA GLY A 42 -38.75 20.31 -47.84
C GLY A 42 -38.03 21.65 -47.68
N GLU A 43 -36.78 21.66 -47.21
CA GLU A 43 -36.01 22.89 -47.07
C GLU A 43 -35.43 23.32 -48.40
N THR A 44 -35.46 24.62 -48.69
CA THR A 44 -34.81 25.18 -49.88
C THR A 44 -33.39 25.59 -49.54
N TRP A 45 -32.40 24.98 -50.20
CA TRP A 45 -30.98 25.19 -49.99
C TRP A 45 -30.35 25.89 -51.19
N ARG A 46 -29.44 26.82 -50.94
CA ARG A 46 -28.51 27.35 -51.92
C ARG A 46 -27.13 26.76 -51.66
N LEU A 47 -26.62 25.95 -52.59
CA LEU A 47 -25.42 25.13 -52.42
C LEU A 47 -24.30 25.56 -53.35
N LEU A 48 -23.05 25.49 -52.88
CA LEU A 48 -21.85 25.64 -53.69
C LEU A 48 -20.82 24.57 -53.31
N GLY A 49 -20.35 23.82 -54.29
CA GLY A 49 -19.27 22.87 -54.14
C GLY A 49 -17.92 23.49 -54.55
N LYS A 50 -16.86 23.14 -53.83
CA LYS A 50 -15.49 23.47 -54.17
C LYS A 50 -14.64 22.20 -54.18
N ARG A 51 -13.91 21.97 -55.26
CA ARG A 51 -12.91 20.90 -55.31
C ARG A 51 -11.63 21.35 -54.63
N VAL A 52 -11.03 20.44 -53.86
CA VAL A 52 -9.72 20.61 -53.24
C VAL A 52 -8.88 19.37 -53.52
N GLN A 53 -7.56 19.48 -53.46
CA GLN A 53 -6.69 18.32 -53.56
C GLN A 53 -6.97 17.39 -52.37
N GLY A 54 -7.38 16.14 -52.66
CA GLY A 54 -7.74 15.17 -51.65
C GLY A 54 -9.25 15.10 -51.34
N GLY A 55 -10.09 15.93 -51.97
CA GLY A 55 -11.53 15.83 -51.82
C GLY A 55 -12.36 17.03 -52.31
N SER A 56 -13.39 17.39 -51.54
CA SER A 56 -14.27 18.50 -51.84
C SER A 56 -14.90 19.12 -50.60
N VAL A 57 -15.32 20.37 -50.71
CA VAL A 57 -16.06 21.10 -49.69
C VAL A 57 -17.41 21.49 -50.25
N ILE A 58 -18.49 21.16 -49.55
CA ILE A 58 -19.86 21.54 -49.90
C ILE A 58 -20.31 22.60 -48.90
N LEU A 59 -20.84 23.70 -49.40
CA LEU A 59 -21.32 24.84 -48.64
C LEU A 59 -22.81 25.02 -48.91
N GLY A 60 -23.57 25.40 -47.89
CA GLY A 60 -25.01 25.56 -48.02
C GLY A 60 -25.57 26.70 -47.18
N LEU A 61 -26.59 27.37 -47.71
CA LEU A 61 -27.44 28.33 -47.00
C LEU A 61 -28.88 27.84 -47.08
N VAL A 62 -29.56 27.79 -45.94
CA VAL A 62 -30.99 27.45 -45.86
C VAL A 62 -31.83 28.69 -46.10
N ALA A 63 -32.81 28.58 -46.98
CA ALA A 63 -33.84 29.59 -47.27
C ALA A 63 -33.30 31.04 -47.34
N PRO A 64 -32.30 31.33 -48.19
CA PRO A 64 -31.68 32.65 -48.22
C PRO A 64 -32.69 33.72 -48.66
N SER A 65 -32.70 34.86 -47.97
CA SER A 65 -33.58 35.99 -48.27
C SER A 65 -33.31 36.61 -49.65
N SER A 66 -32.09 36.46 -50.17
CA SER A 66 -31.69 36.88 -51.52
C SER A 66 -30.63 35.94 -52.10
N MET A 67 -30.85 35.50 -53.34
CA MET A 67 -29.94 34.58 -54.04
C MET A 67 -28.59 35.26 -54.35
N ALA A 68 -28.60 36.54 -54.73
CA ALA A 68 -27.36 37.26 -55.05
C ALA A 68 -26.46 37.41 -53.81
N SER A 69 -27.03 37.72 -52.64
CA SER A 69 -26.25 37.80 -51.39
C SER A 69 -25.77 36.41 -50.94
N ALA A 70 -26.59 35.37 -51.12
CA ALA A 70 -26.22 34.01 -50.80
C ALA A 70 -25.02 33.53 -51.64
N ASP A 71 -25.03 33.83 -52.94
CA ASP A 71 -23.95 33.46 -53.85
C ASP A 71 -22.63 34.13 -53.46
N VAL A 72 -22.66 35.39 -53.05
CA VAL A 72 -21.48 36.10 -52.51
C VAL A 72 -21.00 35.46 -51.21
N LYS A 73 -21.90 35.19 -50.25
CA LYS A 73 -21.55 34.54 -48.98
C LYS A 73 -20.91 33.17 -49.20
N LEU A 74 -21.48 32.34 -50.07
CA LEU A 74 -20.95 31.01 -50.40
C LEU A 74 -19.59 31.10 -51.09
N ALA A 75 -19.42 32.04 -52.03
CA ALA A 75 -18.14 32.26 -52.70
C ALA A 75 -17.06 32.70 -51.70
N ASP A 76 -17.38 33.63 -50.80
CA ASP A 76 -16.48 34.10 -49.73
C ASP A 76 -16.09 32.97 -48.78
N ALA A 77 -17.06 32.18 -48.33
CA ALA A 77 -16.82 31.03 -47.47
C ALA A 77 -15.92 30.00 -48.17
N SER A 78 -16.18 29.70 -49.45
CA SER A 78 -15.40 28.72 -50.22
C SER A 78 -13.91 29.06 -50.31
N ARG A 79 -13.57 30.35 -50.34
CA ARG A 79 -12.17 30.81 -50.39
C ARG A 79 -11.42 30.47 -49.09
N ARG A 80 -12.11 30.40 -47.96
CA ARG A 80 -11.51 30.13 -46.64
C ARG A 80 -11.01 28.69 -46.48
N PHE A 81 -11.57 27.74 -47.25
CA PHE A 81 -11.21 26.33 -47.18
C PHE A 81 -9.94 25.93 -47.94
N GLY A 82 -9.18 26.90 -48.47
CA GLY A 82 -7.92 26.61 -49.15
C GLY A 82 -8.09 25.74 -50.40
N ASN A 83 -7.03 25.07 -50.82
CA ASN A 83 -7.00 24.24 -52.03
C ASN A 83 -6.67 22.77 -51.73
N THR A 84 -6.43 22.39 -50.48
CA THR A 84 -6.15 21.01 -50.06
C THR A 84 -7.10 20.57 -48.96
N ILE A 85 -7.30 19.26 -48.79
CA ILE A 85 -8.12 18.74 -47.70
C ILE A 85 -7.56 19.07 -46.32
N ALA A 86 -6.23 19.13 -46.16
CA ALA A 86 -5.58 19.50 -44.91
C ALA A 86 -5.89 20.95 -44.52
N GLU A 87 -5.86 21.87 -45.48
CA GLU A 87 -6.28 23.26 -45.28
C GLU A 87 -7.77 23.34 -44.93
N ALA A 88 -8.63 22.61 -45.65
CA ALA A 88 -10.06 22.58 -45.39
C ALA A 88 -10.39 22.07 -43.97
N LEU A 89 -9.68 21.05 -43.49
CA LEU A 89 -9.86 20.49 -42.13
C LEU A 89 -9.31 21.41 -41.02
N SER A 90 -8.45 22.38 -41.35
CA SER A 90 -7.93 23.36 -40.39
C SER A 90 -8.89 24.53 -40.14
N VAL A 91 -9.91 24.69 -40.99
CA VAL A 91 -10.90 25.77 -40.87
C VAL A 91 -11.80 25.52 -39.66
N LYS A 92 -11.82 26.48 -38.74
CA LYS A 92 -12.69 26.44 -37.56
C LYS A 92 -14.08 26.98 -37.93
N PRO A 93 -15.18 26.44 -37.36
CA PRO A 93 -16.53 26.92 -37.64
C PRO A 93 -16.70 28.44 -37.45
N ARG A 94 -16.05 29.01 -36.41
CA ARG A 94 -16.05 30.47 -36.13
C ARG A 94 -15.41 31.34 -37.21
N GLN A 95 -14.68 30.75 -38.15
CA GLN A 95 -14.09 31.46 -39.29
C GLN A 95 -15.04 31.52 -40.49
N ILE A 96 -16.15 30.79 -40.44
CA ILE A 96 -17.20 30.80 -41.47
C ILE A 96 -18.36 31.67 -40.96
N ASP A 97 -19.09 32.28 -41.89
CA ASP A 97 -20.32 33.02 -41.56
C ASP A 97 -21.30 32.04 -40.88
N VAL A 98 -21.93 32.48 -39.79
CA VAL A 98 -22.77 31.62 -38.94
C VAL A 98 -23.97 31.01 -39.68
N ASP A 99 -24.41 31.64 -40.77
CA ASP A 99 -25.51 31.15 -41.59
C ASP A 99 -25.06 30.07 -42.58
N VAL A 100 -23.76 29.92 -42.83
CA VAL A 100 -23.21 29.02 -43.84
C VAL A 100 -22.84 27.67 -43.21
N ASP A 101 -23.62 26.67 -43.56
CA ASP A 101 -23.34 25.29 -43.23
C ASP A 101 -22.32 24.70 -44.23
N TYR A 102 -21.54 23.72 -43.77
CA TYR A 102 -20.55 23.09 -44.63
C TYR A 102 -20.28 21.62 -44.31
N ALA A 103 -19.75 20.92 -45.30
CA ALA A 103 -19.26 19.55 -45.18
C ALA A 103 -17.97 19.38 -45.99
N VAL A 104 -16.95 18.76 -45.38
CA VAL A 104 -15.68 18.42 -46.03
C VAL A 104 -15.66 16.92 -46.30
N LEU A 105 -15.55 16.57 -47.58
CA LEU A 105 -15.56 15.19 -48.07
C LEU A 105 -14.16 14.83 -48.59
N GLY A 106 -13.69 13.61 -48.28
CA GLY A 106 -12.52 13.03 -48.93
C GLY A 106 -12.82 12.58 -50.37
N ASP A 107 -11.77 12.29 -51.15
CA ASP A 107 -11.88 11.72 -52.50
C ASP A 107 -12.66 10.39 -52.54
N ASP A 108 -12.65 9.66 -51.42
CA ASP A 108 -13.39 8.41 -51.24
C ASP A 108 -14.87 8.62 -50.89
N GLY A 109 -15.32 9.87 -50.80
CA GLY A 109 -16.66 10.28 -50.38
C GLY A 109 -16.88 10.26 -48.87
N ALA A 110 -15.87 9.94 -48.05
CA ALA A 110 -16.04 9.93 -46.60
C ALA A 110 -16.18 11.35 -46.05
N LEU A 111 -17.15 11.57 -45.15
CA LEU A 111 -17.31 12.84 -44.44
C LEU A 111 -16.19 12.98 -43.40
N LYS A 112 -15.32 13.97 -43.58
CA LYS A 112 -14.13 14.21 -42.73
C LYS A 112 -14.35 15.31 -41.70
N ALA A 113 -15.23 16.27 -42.00
CA ALA A 113 -15.67 17.33 -41.09
C ALA A 113 -16.98 17.91 -41.60
N GLY A 114 -17.72 18.61 -40.73
CA GLY A 114 -18.93 19.34 -41.13
C GLY A 114 -19.49 20.17 -39.99
N TRP A 115 -20.30 21.15 -40.34
CA TRP A 115 -21.02 22.01 -39.41
C TRP A 115 -22.40 22.30 -39.99
N GLY A 116 -23.43 22.05 -39.18
CA GLY A 116 -24.83 22.26 -39.56
C GLY A 116 -25.39 21.12 -40.40
N GLY A 117 -26.30 21.44 -41.34
CA GLY A 117 -27.22 20.47 -41.94
C GLY A 117 -27.14 20.33 -43.46
N VAL A 118 -26.00 20.62 -44.09
CA VAL A 118 -25.88 20.55 -45.58
C VAL A 118 -26.48 19.23 -46.08
N PRO A 119 -27.45 19.27 -47.03
CA PRO A 119 -28.30 18.14 -47.36
C PRO A 119 -27.52 17.09 -48.16
N LEU A 120 -26.81 16.23 -47.44
CA LEU A 120 -26.03 15.13 -47.98
C LEU A 120 -26.71 13.81 -47.67
N LYS A 121 -26.83 12.95 -48.69
CA LYS A 121 -27.20 11.56 -48.47
C LYS A 121 -25.96 10.79 -48.08
N ILE A 122 -25.90 10.36 -46.84
CA ILE A 122 -24.87 9.44 -46.38
C ILE A 122 -25.43 8.05 -46.60
N ALA A 123 -24.69 7.21 -47.35
CA ALA A 123 -24.98 5.78 -47.40
C ALA A 123 -24.90 5.27 -45.96
N PRO A 124 -26.03 4.94 -45.32
CA PRO A 124 -26.01 4.64 -43.91
C PRO A 124 -25.14 3.41 -43.74
N ARG A 125 -24.13 3.49 -42.86
CA ARG A 125 -23.80 2.28 -42.11
C ARG A 125 -25.09 1.90 -41.41
N SER A 126 -25.61 0.70 -41.66
CA SER A 126 -26.84 0.27 -41.02
C SER A 126 -26.74 0.51 -39.50
N PRO A 127 -27.83 0.84 -38.78
CA PRO A 127 -27.79 0.89 -37.32
C PRO A 127 -27.14 -0.36 -36.70
N SER A 128 -27.28 -1.51 -37.37
CA SER A 128 -26.60 -2.77 -37.10
C SER A 128 -25.08 -2.71 -37.24
N GLU A 129 -24.56 -2.06 -38.28
CA GLU A 129 -23.12 -1.83 -38.47
C GLU A 129 -22.53 -0.84 -37.46
N ILE A 130 -23.28 0.21 -37.09
CA ILE A 130 -22.86 1.15 -36.05
C ILE A 130 -22.88 0.44 -34.68
N ALA A 131 -23.89 -0.39 -34.40
CA ALA A 131 -23.95 -1.23 -33.21
C ALA A 131 -22.90 -2.35 -33.20
N ALA A 132 -22.42 -2.78 -34.36
CA ALA A 132 -21.34 -3.76 -34.49
C ALA A 132 -19.94 -3.16 -34.27
N LEU A 133 -19.80 -1.83 -34.26
CA LEU A 133 -18.56 -1.19 -33.82
C LEU A 133 -18.35 -1.51 -32.34
N LYS A 134 -17.36 -2.34 -32.02
CA LYS A 134 -16.99 -2.62 -30.63
C LYS A 134 -16.49 -1.33 -29.98
N PRO A 135 -17.16 -0.78 -28.95
CA PRO A 135 -16.64 0.36 -28.23
C PRO A 135 -15.41 -0.06 -27.39
N PRO A 136 -14.46 0.86 -27.14
CA PRO A 136 -14.44 2.24 -27.65
C PRO A 136 -14.01 2.32 -29.12
N VAL A 137 -14.60 3.25 -29.87
CA VAL A 137 -14.22 3.54 -31.26
C VAL A 137 -13.21 4.68 -31.25
N THR A 138 -12.08 4.50 -31.93
CA THR A 138 -11.08 5.56 -32.07
C THR A 138 -11.44 6.49 -33.22
N ILE A 139 -11.64 7.78 -32.92
CA ILE A 139 -11.92 8.84 -33.89
C ILE A 139 -10.85 9.92 -33.71
N ALA A 140 -10.12 10.25 -34.78
CA ALA A 140 -9.02 11.24 -34.76
C ALA A 140 -8.00 11.03 -33.60
N GLY A 141 -7.72 9.76 -33.26
CA GLY A 141 -6.79 9.39 -32.18
C GLY A 141 -7.39 9.42 -30.77
N LYS A 142 -8.66 9.79 -30.61
CA LYS A 142 -9.36 9.84 -29.32
C LYS A 142 -10.37 8.69 -29.21
N PRO A 143 -10.52 8.06 -28.03
CA PRO A 143 -11.50 7.02 -27.79
C PRO A 143 -12.89 7.63 -27.53
N TYR A 144 -13.89 7.16 -28.27
CA TYR A 144 -15.29 7.55 -28.10
C TYR A 144 -16.18 6.34 -27.83
N LEU A 145 -17.22 6.56 -27.02
CA LEU A 145 -18.38 5.69 -26.91
C LEU A 145 -19.51 6.29 -27.74
N LEU A 146 -20.15 5.46 -28.58
CA LEU A 146 -21.20 5.89 -29.50
C LEU A 146 -22.55 5.35 -29.02
N PHE A 147 -23.45 6.24 -28.63
CA PHE A 147 -24.83 5.90 -28.33
C PHE A 147 -25.71 6.17 -29.56
N SER A 148 -26.46 5.18 -30.00
CA SER A 148 -27.44 5.32 -31.08
C SER A 148 -28.85 5.17 -30.52
N ARG A 149 -29.73 6.13 -30.78
CA ARG A 149 -31.15 6.06 -30.42
C ARG A 149 -32.04 6.28 -31.64
N PRO A 150 -32.97 5.36 -31.96
CA PRO A 150 -33.92 5.57 -33.04
C PRO A 150 -34.91 6.68 -32.67
N ILE A 151 -35.26 7.52 -33.65
CA ILE A 151 -36.38 8.45 -33.56
C ILE A 151 -37.60 7.72 -34.12
N VAL A 152 -38.68 7.65 -33.36
CA VAL A 152 -39.92 6.97 -33.77
C VAL A 152 -41.08 7.96 -33.90
N ASN A 153 -41.98 7.71 -34.85
CA ASN A 153 -43.24 8.45 -34.96
C ASN A 153 -44.25 7.99 -33.89
N SER A 154 -45.40 8.66 -33.83
CA SER A 154 -46.49 8.36 -32.88
C SER A 154 -47.06 6.94 -32.99
N VAL A 155 -46.79 6.23 -34.08
CA VAL A 155 -47.24 4.86 -34.36
C VAL A 155 -46.09 3.84 -34.18
N GLY A 156 -44.92 4.28 -33.70
CA GLY A 156 -43.75 3.42 -33.44
C GLY A 156 -42.85 3.13 -34.65
N GLY A 157 -43.15 3.69 -35.82
CA GLY A 157 -42.28 3.58 -37.00
C GLY A 157 -41.04 4.45 -36.89
N GLN A 158 -39.86 3.89 -37.16
CA GLN A 158 -38.60 4.65 -37.11
C GLN A 158 -38.55 5.69 -38.25
N VAL A 159 -38.31 6.95 -37.89
CA VAL A 159 -38.22 8.11 -38.79
C VAL A 159 -36.86 8.80 -38.73
N GLY A 160 -35.88 8.23 -38.04
CA GLY A 160 -34.52 8.74 -37.98
C GLY A 160 -33.68 8.06 -36.89
N THR A 161 -32.45 8.53 -36.72
CA THR A 161 -31.54 8.08 -35.66
C THR A 161 -30.71 9.25 -35.14
N VAL A 162 -30.57 9.35 -33.83
CA VAL A 162 -29.63 10.25 -33.15
C VAL A 162 -28.40 9.45 -32.73
N ILE A 163 -27.22 9.93 -33.11
CA ILE A 163 -25.94 9.39 -32.65
C ILE A 163 -25.29 10.41 -31.73
N VAL A 164 -25.03 9.99 -30.49
CA VAL A 164 -24.39 10.78 -29.44
C VAL A 164 -23.01 10.18 -29.13
N PRO A 165 -21.94 10.88 -29.48
CA PRO A 165 -20.57 10.50 -29.12
C PRO A 165 -20.18 11.05 -27.75
N GLN A 166 -19.54 10.22 -26.93
CA GLN A 166 -18.95 10.61 -25.65
C GLN A 166 -17.45 10.30 -25.66
N GLU A 167 -16.61 11.34 -25.52
CA GLU A 167 -15.16 11.20 -25.42
C GLU A 167 -14.80 10.56 -24.07
N LEU A 168 -13.94 9.53 -24.08
CA LEU A 168 -13.60 8.74 -22.88
C LEU A 168 -12.31 9.18 -22.17
N ASN A 169 -11.71 10.31 -22.59
CA ASN A 169 -10.40 10.74 -22.09
C ASN A 169 -10.42 10.96 -20.57
N LEU A 170 -11.47 11.59 -20.04
CA LEU A 170 -11.58 11.87 -18.60
C LEU A 170 -11.73 10.58 -17.79
N GLU A 171 -12.52 9.62 -18.26
CA GLU A 171 -12.69 8.33 -17.57
C GLU A 171 -11.41 7.50 -17.58
N GLN A 172 -10.68 7.48 -18.70
CA GLN A 172 -9.40 6.75 -18.79
C GLN A 172 -8.30 7.39 -17.95
N GLU A 173 -8.20 8.72 -17.94
CA GLU A 173 -7.27 9.43 -17.06
C GLU A 173 -7.59 9.19 -15.58
N ALA A 174 -8.88 9.20 -15.21
CA ALA A 174 -9.31 8.91 -13.85
C ALA A 174 -8.95 7.48 -13.42
N LEU A 175 -9.14 6.49 -14.30
CA LEU A 175 -8.73 5.10 -14.04
C LEU A 175 -7.22 4.98 -13.85
N ALA A 176 -6.41 5.61 -14.70
CA ALA A 176 -4.96 5.58 -14.59
C ALA A 176 -4.45 6.25 -13.30
N VAL A 177 -5.10 7.33 -12.85
CA VAL A 177 -4.80 7.98 -11.57
C VAL A 177 -5.16 7.06 -10.40
N LEU A 178 -6.31 6.40 -10.46
CA LEU A 178 -6.76 5.45 -9.44
C LEU A 178 -5.81 4.25 -9.31
N ASP A 179 -5.36 3.68 -10.43
CA ASP A 179 -4.43 2.55 -10.43
C ASP A 179 -3.08 2.92 -9.79
N ARG A 180 -2.54 4.09 -10.10
CA ARG A 180 -1.29 4.58 -9.49
C ARG A 180 -1.44 4.81 -7.99
N PHE A 181 -2.58 5.36 -7.58
CA PHE A 181 -2.87 5.57 -6.15
C PHE A 181 -2.96 4.23 -5.41
N ASN A 182 -3.73 3.27 -5.95
CA ASN A 182 -3.89 1.94 -5.35
C ASN A 182 -2.55 1.19 -5.27
N LEU A 183 -1.73 1.25 -6.32
CA LEU A 183 -0.38 0.66 -6.30
C LEU A 183 0.49 1.28 -5.19
N GLY A 184 0.41 2.60 -5.01
CA GLY A 184 1.12 3.29 -3.93
C GLY A 184 0.72 2.79 -2.54
N ILE A 185 -0.58 2.64 -2.29
CA ILE A 185 -1.11 2.10 -1.02
C ILE A 185 -0.62 0.67 -0.77
N ILE A 186 -0.64 -0.20 -1.79
CA ILE A 186 -0.17 -1.59 -1.68
C ILE A 186 1.32 -1.62 -1.27
N VAL A 187 2.16 -0.80 -1.91
CA VAL A 187 3.59 -0.75 -1.61
C VAL A 187 3.85 -0.26 -0.18
N ILE A 188 3.18 0.82 0.25
CA ILE A 188 3.33 1.36 1.60
C ILE A 188 2.88 0.33 2.64
N ALA A 189 1.73 -0.32 2.43
CA ALA A 189 1.22 -1.35 3.34
C ALA A 189 2.22 -2.52 3.45
N ALA A 190 2.76 -3.01 2.32
CA ALA A 190 3.75 -4.07 2.32
C ALA A 190 5.03 -3.69 3.08
N LEU A 191 5.54 -2.46 2.88
CA LEU A 191 6.72 -1.97 3.61
C LEU A 191 6.48 -1.90 5.11
N ILE A 192 5.31 -1.42 5.55
CA ILE A 192 4.95 -1.38 6.97
C ILE A 192 4.88 -2.79 7.55
N THR A 193 4.24 -3.74 6.86
CA THR A 193 4.13 -5.13 7.32
C THR A 193 5.49 -5.80 7.43
N VAL A 194 6.36 -5.64 6.43
CA VAL A 194 7.72 -6.20 6.45
C VAL A 194 8.56 -5.54 7.55
N GLY A 195 8.50 -4.21 7.67
CA GLY A 195 9.21 -3.47 8.70
C GLY A 195 8.80 -3.88 10.11
N LEU A 196 7.49 -4.05 10.35
CA LEU A 196 6.96 -4.54 11.61
C LEU A 196 7.41 -5.99 11.88
N GLY A 197 7.38 -6.85 10.86
CA GLY A 197 7.87 -8.22 10.96
C GLY A 197 9.35 -8.28 11.37
N ILE A 198 10.21 -7.51 10.69
CA ILE A 198 11.64 -7.40 11.02
C ILE A 198 11.82 -6.87 12.44
N TYR A 199 11.08 -5.83 12.83
CA TYR A 199 11.15 -5.27 14.17
C TYR A 199 10.77 -6.28 15.25
N LEU A 200 9.70 -7.04 15.07
CA LEU A 200 9.25 -8.06 16.03
C LEU A 200 10.24 -9.22 16.13
N VAL A 201 10.75 -9.71 14.99
CA VAL A 201 11.77 -10.78 14.97
C VAL A 201 13.06 -10.30 15.63
N GLY A 202 13.54 -9.11 15.27
CA GLY A 202 14.75 -8.53 15.87
C GLY A 202 14.61 -8.35 17.38
N ARG A 203 13.44 -7.89 17.84
CA ARG A 203 13.12 -7.77 19.27
C ARG A 203 13.17 -9.12 19.98
N GLU A 204 12.62 -10.19 19.39
CA GLU A 204 12.62 -11.51 20.03
C GLU A 204 14.01 -12.16 20.00
N VAL A 205 14.78 -12.03 18.91
CA VAL A 205 16.17 -12.53 18.83
C VAL A 205 17.09 -11.84 19.84
N LEU A 206 16.94 -10.53 20.03
CA LEU A 206 17.67 -9.79 21.07
C LEU A 206 17.25 -10.24 22.49
N ARG A 207 15.97 -10.61 22.67
CA ARG A 207 15.45 -11.16 23.93
C ARG A 207 15.98 -12.56 24.20
N ASP A 208 16.09 -13.39 23.18
CA ASP A 208 16.62 -14.76 23.27
C ASP A 208 18.13 -14.81 23.46
N SER A 209 18.87 -13.86 22.89
CA SER A 209 20.30 -13.67 23.17
C SER A 209 20.55 -13.28 24.63
N ARG A 210 19.61 -12.57 25.27
CA ARG A 210 19.61 -12.33 26.73
C ARG A 210 19.12 -13.54 27.54
N ARG A 211 18.33 -14.44 26.94
CA ARG A 211 17.81 -15.64 27.61
C ARG A 211 18.75 -16.84 27.52
N SER A 212 19.63 -16.97 26.53
CA SER A 212 20.59 -18.08 26.49
C SER A 212 21.64 -17.89 27.59
N GLY A 213 21.39 -18.56 28.72
CA GLY A 213 22.10 -18.43 29.99
C GLY A 213 23.44 -19.14 29.99
N VAL A 214 24.40 -18.55 29.29
CA VAL A 214 25.77 -18.47 29.79
C VAL A 214 25.96 -16.99 30.12
N ALA A 215 26.27 -16.66 31.36
CA ALA A 215 26.70 -15.30 31.69
C ALA A 215 27.76 -14.88 30.67
N ALA A 216 27.61 -13.72 30.04
CA ALA A 216 28.53 -13.28 28.99
C ALA A 216 29.98 -13.44 29.49
N GLY A 217 30.71 -14.43 28.95
CA GLY A 217 32.07 -14.76 29.35
C GLY A 217 32.31 -16.03 30.19
N ILE A 218 31.32 -16.91 30.45
CA ILE A 218 31.56 -18.23 31.12
C ILE A 218 31.16 -19.41 30.24
N ASP A 219 31.97 -19.75 29.23
CA ASP A 219 31.61 -20.84 28.31
C ASP A 219 31.59 -22.23 28.97
N ARG A 220 32.42 -22.43 30.02
CA ARG A 220 32.57 -23.70 30.75
C ARG A 220 32.96 -23.47 32.22
N PHE A 221 32.59 -24.40 33.09
CA PHE A 221 33.04 -24.45 34.49
C PHE A 221 34.06 -25.57 34.65
N ILE A 222 35.33 -25.22 34.87
CA ILE A 222 36.43 -26.19 35.01
C ILE A 222 36.90 -26.21 36.47
N LEU A 223 36.94 -27.40 37.09
CA LEU A 223 37.31 -27.57 38.49
C LEU A 223 38.70 -27.00 38.76
N GLY A 224 38.82 -26.14 39.77
CA GLY A 224 40.08 -25.50 40.16
C GLY A 224 40.45 -24.27 39.34
N GLU A 225 39.74 -23.96 38.26
CA GLU A 225 39.99 -22.75 37.48
C GLU A 225 39.28 -21.52 38.06
N ARG A 226 39.89 -20.36 37.82
CA ARG A 226 39.36 -19.07 38.22
C ARG A 226 38.47 -18.48 37.13
N LEU A 227 37.26 -18.06 37.50
CA LEU A 227 36.39 -17.33 36.58
C LEU A 227 36.94 -15.92 36.27
N ALA A 228 36.86 -15.52 34.99
CA ALA A 228 37.32 -14.21 34.53
C ALA A 228 36.44 -13.05 35.03
N ILE A 229 35.16 -13.33 35.29
CA ILE A 229 34.20 -12.35 35.80
C ILE A 229 34.43 -12.05 37.29
N GLU A 230 34.10 -10.84 37.73
CA GLU A 230 34.21 -10.40 39.13
C GLU A 230 32.84 -10.37 39.80
N GLU A 231 32.83 -10.43 41.14
CA GLU A 231 31.61 -10.14 41.88
C GLU A 231 31.23 -8.68 41.68
N THR A 232 29.97 -8.45 41.38
CA THR A 232 29.44 -7.12 41.14
C THR A 232 28.07 -6.98 41.78
N ARG A 233 27.35 -5.91 41.44
CA ARG A 233 25.93 -5.78 41.77
C ARG A 233 25.05 -6.81 41.03
N GLU A 234 25.56 -7.42 39.96
CA GLU A 234 24.83 -8.39 39.13
C GLU A 234 25.36 -9.83 39.26
N TYR A 235 26.56 -10.01 39.83
CA TYR A 235 27.21 -11.33 40.00
C TYR A 235 27.55 -11.59 41.47
N GLU A 236 27.19 -12.77 41.96
CA GLU A 236 27.51 -13.26 43.31
C GLU A 236 28.05 -14.69 43.25
N PHE A 237 29.10 -14.99 44.03
CA PHE A 237 29.67 -16.33 44.13
C PHE A 237 29.55 -16.86 45.57
N LYS A 238 29.17 -18.13 45.70
CA LYS A 238 29.12 -18.80 46.99
C LYS A 238 29.68 -20.22 46.93
N GLU A 239 30.60 -20.51 47.84
CA GLU A 239 31.03 -21.87 48.13
C GLU A 239 29.98 -22.53 49.05
N VAL A 240 29.54 -23.74 48.69
CA VAL A 240 28.60 -24.50 49.50
C VAL A 240 29.39 -25.49 50.34
N ILE A 241 29.44 -25.24 51.65
CA ILE A 241 30.14 -26.08 52.62
C ILE A 241 29.11 -26.87 53.42
N GLY A 242 29.25 -28.21 53.46
CA GLY A 242 28.45 -29.09 54.30
C GLY A 242 27.73 -30.23 53.56
N ASN A 243 27.12 -31.14 54.33
CA ASN A 243 26.58 -32.41 53.82
C ASN A 243 25.13 -32.31 53.27
N ARG A 244 24.54 -31.12 53.24
CA ARG A 244 23.14 -30.90 52.79
C ARG A 244 23.04 -29.73 51.80
N PRO A 245 23.73 -29.81 50.64
CA PRO A 245 23.86 -28.69 49.72
C PRO A 245 22.52 -28.15 49.22
N ALA A 246 21.56 -29.02 48.91
CA ALA A 246 20.24 -28.59 48.42
C ALA A 246 19.46 -27.73 49.44
N ASP A 247 19.54 -28.10 50.73
CA ASP A 247 18.87 -27.34 51.80
C ASP A 247 19.58 -26.00 52.03
N THR A 248 20.92 -25.99 52.02
CA THR A 248 21.72 -24.76 52.18
C THR A 248 21.43 -23.75 51.06
N ILE A 249 21.43 -24.20 49.80
CA ILE A 249 21.16 -23.33 48.65
C ILE A 249 19.73 -22.79 48.72
N ALA A 250 18.74 -23.64 48.96
CA ALA A 250 17.35 -23.22 49.01
C ALA A 250 17.07 -22.21 50.13
N ASN A 251 17.71 -22.36 51.29
CA ASN A 251 17.53 -21.44 52.41
C ASN A 251 18.12 -20.05 52.20
N LEU A 252 19.04 -19.90 51.24
CA LEU A 252 19.63 -18.62 50.88
C LEU A 252 19.01 -18.02 49.61
N ALA A 253 18.28 -18.82 48.83
CA ALA A 253 17.82 -18.43 47.51
C ALA A 253 16.87 -17.22 47.52
N ASP A 254 15.97 -17.12 48.50
CA ASP A 254 15.03 -16.01 48.63
C ASP A 254 15.73 -14.72 49.07
N GLU A 255 16.70 -14.77 49.99
CA GLU A 255 17.52 -13.61 50.36
C GLU A 255 18.21 -12.99 49.15
N TYR A 256 18.95 -13.79 48.38
CA TYR A 256 19.65 -13.30 47.18
C TYR A 256 18.67 -12.85 46.10
N ALA A 257 17.57 -13.58 45.88
CA ALA A 257 16.56 -13.16 44.92
C ALA A 257 15.95 -11.80 45.26
N VAL A 258 15.57 -11.60 46.52
CA VAL A 258 15.06 -10.31 47.00
C VAL A 258 16.10 -9.21 46.86
N ALA A 259 17.36 -9.48 47.20
CA ALA A 259 18.45 -8.52 47.03
C ALA A 259 18.62 -8.07 45.58
N PHE A 260 18.56 -9.00 44.62
CA PHE A 260 18.64 -8.69 43.19
C PHE A 260 17.40 -7.96 42.67
N LEU A 261 16.19 -8.36 43.08
CA LEU A 261 14.93 -7.71 42.68
C LEU A 261 14.83 -6.26 43.16
N ASN A 262 15.33 -5.97 44.37
CA ASN A 262 15.40 -4.61 44.91
C ASN A 262 16.55 -3.78 44.33
N SER A 263 17.31 -4.35 43.39
CA SER A 263 18.48 -3.77 42.74
C SER A 263 18.31 -3.80 41.21
N GLU A 264 19.30 -4.29 40.46
CA GLU A 264 19.30 -4.27 38.99
C GLU A 264 19.05 -5.65 38.37
N GLY A 265 18.51 -6.60 39.15
CA GLY A 265 18.56 -8.03 38.81
C GLY A 265 19.96 -8.60 39.02
N GLY A 266 20.15 -9.88 38.71
CA GLY A 266 21.47 -10.51 38.82
C GLY A 266 21.46 -12.02 38.81
N ARG A 267 22.63 -12.58 39.11
CA ARG A 267 22.95 -14.00 39.05
C ARG A 267 23.78 -14.38 40.27
N ILE A 268 23.42 -15.49 40.90
CA ILE A 268 24.23 -16.11 41.94
C ILE A 268 24.66 -17.51 41.50
N PHE A 269 25.94 -17.81 41.71
CA PHE A 269 26.53 -19.11 41.41
C PHE A 269 26.96 -19.81 42.71
N TRP A 270 26.33 -20.93 43.00
CA TRP A 270 26.76 -21.83 44.06
C TRP A 270 27.71 -22.90 43.49
N GLY A 271 28.86 -23.08 44.13
CA GLY A 271 29.95 -23.91 43.62
C GLY A 271 31.12 -23.11 43.04
N VAL A 272 31.13 -21.79 43.26
CA VAL A 272 32.28 -20.91 42.97
C VAL A 272 32.67 -20.25 44.28
N ARG A 273 33.96 -20.32 44.62
CA ARG A 273 34.46 -19.75 45.85
C ARG A 273 34.61 -18.23 45.75
N ASP A 274 33.90 -17.53 46.63
CA ASP A 274 33.86 -16.07 46.75
C ASP A 274 35.27 -15.41 46.75
N LYS A 275 36.16 -15.87 47.64
CA LYS A 275 37.46 -15.22 47.91
C LYS A 275 38.40 -15.10 46.70
N ASP A 276 38.41 -16.10 45.82
CA ASP A 276 39.39 -16.26 44.74
C ASP A 276 38.75 -16.52 43.37
N ARG A 277 37.42 -16.69 43.33
CA ARG A 277 36.61 -17.00 42.15
C ARG A 277 36.93 -18.36 41.53
N VAL A 278 37.45 -19.28 42.34
CA VAL A 278 37.79 -20.63 41.90
C VAL A 278 36.54 -21.51 41.85
N VAL A 279 36.33 -22.21 40.74
CA VAL A 279 35.28 -23.21 40.60
C VAL A 279 35.62 -24.42 41.47
N VAL A 280 34.74 -24.71 42.42
CA VAL A 280 34.86 -25.85 43.35
C VAL A 280 33.78 -26.89 43.12
N GLY A 281 32.67 -26.49 42.50
CA GLY A 281 31.50 -27.30 42.28
C GLY A 281 30.72 -27.62 43.57
N VAL A 282 29.51 -28.12 43.38
CA VAL A 282 28.67 -28.70 44.44
C VAL A 282 28.35 -30.11 44.02
N ARG A 283 28.65 -31.09 44.88
CA ARG A 283 28.24 -32.48 44.63
C ARG A 283 26.73 -32.59 44.76
N LEU A 284 26.05 -32.74 43.64
CA LEU A 284 24.59 -32.72 43.59
C LEU A 284 24.06 -33.77 42.60
N PRO A 285 23.79 -35.01 43.07
CA PRO A 285 23.22 -36.08 42.27
C PRO A 285 21.84 -35.71 41.70
N ALA A 286 21.41 -36.39 40.64
CA ALA A 286 20.16 -36.06 39.93
C ALA A 286 18.91 -35.95 40.85
N PRO A 287 18.65 -36.84 41.82
CA PRO A 287 17.50 -36.69 42.72
C PRO A 287 17.53 -35.41 43.55
N ASP A 288 18.72 -34.96 43.95
CA ASP A 288 18.89 -33.73 44.73
C ASP A 288 18.73 -32.48 43.87
N ARG A 289 18.99 -32.54 42.56
CA ARG A 289 18.71 -31.43 41.61
C ARG A 289 17.21 -31.15 41.53
N ASP A 290 16.40 -32.18 41.39
CA ASP A 290 14.93 -32.04 41.33
C ASP A 290 14.34 -31.62 42.68
N ARG A 291 14.93 -32.09 43.78
CA ARG A 291 14.59 -31.60 45.12
C ARG A 291 14.94 -30.12 45.26
N LEU A 292 16.12 -29.70 44.83
CA LEU A 292 16.55 -28.30 44.90
C LEU A 292 15.64 -27.39 44.08
N ARG A 293 15.27 -27.76 42.85
CA ARG A 293 14.31 -27.02 42.02
C ARG A 293 13.01 -26.74 42.78
N ARG A 294 12.42 -27.77 43.42
CA ARG A 294 11.19 -27.63 44.20
C ARG A 294 11.37 -26.74 45.43
N LEU A 295 12.46 -26.90 46.17
CA LEU A 295 12.73 -26.11 47.36
C LEU A 295 12.92 -24.62 47.02
N VAL A 296 13.71 -24.31 45.98
CA VAL A 296 13.92 -22.93 45.51
C VAL A 296 12.60 -22.35 45.00
N ALA A 297 11.83 -23.07 44.19
CA ALA A 297 10.53 -22.60 43.70
C ALA A 297 9.58 -22.26 44.85
N ASN A 298 9.50 -23.11 45.88
CA ASN A 298 8.68 -22.87 47.07
C ASN A 298 9.13 -21.63 47.85
N LYS A 299 10.44 -21.42 47.97
CA LYS A 299 11.03 -20.25 48.64
C LYS A 299 10.73 -18.96 47.88
N LEU A 300 10.92 -18.96 46.57
CA LEU A 300 10.65 -17.80 45.72
C LEU A 300 9.15 -17.51 45.58
N HIS A 301 8.28 -18.51 45.67
CA HIS A 301 6.83 -18.32 45.72
C HIS A 301 6.38 -17.56 46.99
N ALA A 302 7.15 -17.65 48.08
CA ALA A 302 6.83 -16.95 49.33
C ALA A 302 7.28 -15.48 49.34
N VAL A 303 8.06 -15.04 48.33
CA VAL A 303 8.50 -13.65 48.19
C VAL A 303 7.31 -12.74 47.89
N GLN A 304 7.30 -11.55 48.49
CA GLN A 304 6.26 -10.53 48.28
C GLN A 304 6.89 -9.22 47.81
N PRO A 305 6.41 -8.59 46.72
CA PRO A 305 5.36 -9.07 45.83
C PRO A 305 5.72 -10.38 45.14
N GLN A 306 4.70 -11.16 44.75
CA GLN A 306 4.93 -12.45 44.14
C GLN A 306 5.65 -12.28 42.78
N ILE A 307 6.73 -13.05 42.60
CA ILE A 307 7.49 -13.07 41.36
C ILE A 307 6.80 -14.05 40.38
N ASP A 308 6.63 -13.63 39.13
CA ASP A 308 6.21 -14.54 38.06
C ASP A 308 7.23 -15.70 37.93
N PRO A 309 6.80 -16.96 38.15
CA PRO A 309 7.69 -18.12 38.11
C PRO A 309 8.44 -18.33 36.79
N THR A 310 7.99 -17.70 35.70
CA THR A 310 8.65 -17.78 34.39
C THR A 310 9.80 -16.77 34.21
N GLN A 311 9.97 -15.84 35.16
CA GLN A 311 10.97 -14.76 35.05
C GLN A 311 12.31 -15.11 35.71
N TYR A 312 12.33 -16.01 36.69
CA TYR A 312 13.57 -16.52 37.28
C TYR A 312 13.93 -17.89 36.69
N ARG A 313 15.21 -18.26 36.72
CA ARG A 313 15.67 -19.58 36.25
C ARG A 313 16.71 -20.17 37.17
N LEU A 314 16.62 -21.47 37.38
CA LEU A 314 17.59 -22.25 38.14
C LEU A 314 18.28 -23.23 37.19
N GLU A 315 19.52 -22.92 36.82
CA GLU A 315 20.32 -23.69 35.88
C GLU A 315 21.36 -24.54 36.63
N PHE A 316 21.73 -25.67 36.02
CA PHE A 316 22.67 -26.64 36.57
C PHE A 316 23.78 -26.88 35.56
N HIS A 317 24.96 -26.35 35.84
CA HIS A 317 26.12 -26.42 34.95
C HIS A 317 27.06 -27.53 35.39
N ALA A 318 27.35 -28.49 34.53
CA ALA A 318 28.32 -29.54 34.83
C ALA A 318 29.72 -28.92 35.03
N VAL A 319 30.45 -29.42 36.03
CA VAL A 319 31.85 -29.02 36.26
C VAL A 319 32.75 -30.04 35.57
N GLU A 320 33.58 -29.57 34.64
CA GLU A 320 34.59 -30.38 33.97
C GLU A 320 35.81 -30.52 34.88
N SER A 321 36.23 -31.75 35.18
CA SER A 321 37.48 -32.01 35.89
C SER A 321 38.52 -32.52 34.90
N PRO A 322 39.71 -31.90 34.81
CA PRO A 322 40.77 -32.35 33.91
C PRO A 322 41.42 -33.68 34.34
N GLU A 323 41.23 -34.10 35.60
CA GLU A 323 41.87 -35.29 36.19
C GLU A 323 40.91 -36.48 36.39
N THR A 324 39.60 -36.24 36.51
CA THR A 324 38.60 -37.27 36.82
C THR A 324 37.29 -37.01 36.08
N ALA A 325 36.69 -38.06 35.51
CA ALA A 325 35.35 -37.97 34.91
C ALA A 325 34.23 -37.99 35.96
N ASP A 326 34.44 -37.39 37.14
CA ASP A 326 33.45 -37.38 38.22
C ASP A 326 32.27 -36.46 37.83
N SER A 327 31.18 -37.08 37.38
CA SER A 327 30.04 -36.42 36.72
C SER A 327 29.05 -35.75 37.68
N GLU A 328 29.33 -35.74 38.98
CA GLU A 328 28.37 -35.30 40.01
C GLU A 328 28.59 -33.87 40.52
N LEU A 329 29.69 -33.22 40.14
CA LEU A 329 29.95 -31.82 40.49
C LEU A 329 29.17 -30.88 39.55
N THR A 330 28.52 -29.90 40.14
CA THR A 330 27.66 -28.97 39.42
C THR A 330 27.80 -27.56 40.01
N VAL A 331 27.83 -26.53 39.16
CA VAL A 331 27.59 -25.15 39.58
C VAL A 331 26.11 -24.85 39.38
N ILE A 332 25.45 -24.38 40.44
CA ILE A 332 24.04 -24.03 40.40
C ILE A 332 23.96 -22.52 40.18
N GLU A 333 23.21 -22.09 39.18
CA GLU A 333 22.98 -20.68 38.88
C GLU A 333 21.51 -20.33 39.10
N LEU A 334 21.24 -19.32 39.94
CA LEU A 334 19.92 -18.67 39.99
C LEU A 334 20.00 -17.33 39.27
N ILE A 335 19.21 -17.20 38.20
CA ILE A 335 19.06 -15.98 37.40
C ILE A 335 17.81 -15.26 37.86
N VAL A 336 17.97 -14.02 38.30
CA VAL A 336 16.89 -13.17 38.83
C VAL A 336 16.71 -11.98 37.89
N PRO A 337 15.48 -11.71 37.42
CA PRO A 337 15.23 -10.68 36.42
C PRO A 337 15.52 -9.29 36.98
N LYS A 338 15.94 -8.38 36.10
CA LYS A 338 15.83 -6.95 36.38
C LYS A 338 14.36 -6.57 36.36
N VAL A 339 13.91 -5.95 37.45
CA VAL A 339 12.58 -5.35 37.56
C VAL A 339 12.75 -3.87 37.89
N ASP A 340 11.75 -3.07 37.55
CA ASP A 340 11.65 -1.69 38.02
C ASP A 340 10.65 -1.67 39.18
N PRO A 341 11.09 -1.95 40.42
CA PRO A 341 10.18 -2.19 41.52
C PRO A 341 9.51 -0.88 41.96
N THR A 342 8.18 -0.84 41.90
CA THR A 342 7.37 0.26 42.48
C THR A 342 7.21 0.14 43.99
N GLU A 343 7.48 -1.05 44.54
CA GLU A 343 7.48 -1.35 45.97
C GLU A 343 8.60 -2.35 46.28
N PRO A 344 9.13 -2.38 47.52
CA PRO A 344 10.23 -3.29 47.85
C PRO A 344 9.75 -4.74 47.91
N TYR A 345 10.61 -5.64 47.45
CA TYR A 345 10.47 -7.07 47.63
C TYR A 345 10.96 -7.50 49.02
N PHE A 346 10.28 -8.50 49.58
CA PHE A 346 10.51 -9.10 50.87
C PHE A 346 10.55 -10.62 50.74
N THR A 347 11.41 -11.28 51.52
CA THR A 347 11.42 -12.74 51.63
C THR A 347 10.10 -13.24 52.25
N GLY A 348 9.87 -14.56 52.21
CA GLY A 348 8.72 -15.16 52.93
C GLY A 348 8.73 -14.91 54.44
N GLY A 349 9.88 -14.52 55.01
CA GLY A 349 10.03 -14.09 56.40
C GLY A 349 9.78 -12.60 56.65
N GLY A 350 9.42 -11.83 55.62
CA GLY A 350 9.17 -10.38 55.73
C GLY A 350 10.44 -9.52 55.77
N GLU A 351 11.57 -10.04 55.29
CA GLU A 351 12.85 -9.33 55.30
C GLU A 351 13.17 -8.76 53.92
N ALA A 352 13.54 -7.47 53.85
CA ALA A 352 14.00 -6.84 52.62
C ALA A 352 15.53 -6.80 52.58
N PHE A 353 16.09 -7.05 51.40
CA PHE A 353 17.52 -7.00 51.12
C PHE A 353 17.77 -6.20 49.85
N VAL A 354 18.95 -5.61 49.72
CA VAL A 354 19.40 -4.89 48.52
C VAL A 354 20.86 -5.22 48.25
N ARG A 355 21.25 -5.17 46.98
CA ARG A 355 22.60 -5.43 46.51
C ARG A 355 23.30 -4.09 46.25
N VAL A 356 24.36 -3.79 47.00
CA VAL A 356 25.14 -2.55 46.89
C VAL A 356 26.62 -2.89 46.83
N ASP A 357 27.29 -2.44 45.76
CA ASP A 357 28.75 -2.57 45.56
C ASP A 357 29.30 -3.99 45.80
N GLY A 358 28.58 -5.00 45.33
CA GLY A 358 29.02 -6.39 45.51
C GLY A 358 28.74 -6.97 46.90
N VAL A 359 27.89 -6.33 47.71
CA VAL A 359 27.48 -6.84 49.04
C VAL A 359 25.96 -6.83 49.19
N THR A 360 25.42 -7.93 49.73
CA THR A 360 24.01 -8.04 50.11
C THR A 360 23.80 -7.38 51.48
N ARG A 361 22.88 -6.42 51.56
CA ARG A 361 22.57 -5.68 52.80
C ARG A 361 21.09 -5.76 53.12
N ARG A 362 20.76 -6.01 54.38
CA ARG A 362 19.39 -5.93 54.88
C ARG A 362 18.90 -4.49 54.88
N LEU A 363 17.70 -4.26 54.35
CA LEU A 363 16.97 -3.00 54.45
C LEU A 363 16.01 -3.08 55.65
N SER A 364 16.23 -2.21 56.63
CA SER A 364 15.38 -2.12 57.81
C SER A 364 15.38 -0.70 58.36
N GLY A 365 14.28 -0.24 58.96
CA GLY A 365 14.20 1.07 59.58
C GLY A 365 14.38 2.23 58.58
N PRO A 366 15.18 3.27 58.89
CA PRO A 366 15.32 4.45 58.03
C PRO A 366 15.80 4.14 56.59
N PRO A 367 16.81 3.27 56.35
CA PRO A 367 17.20 2.88 54.99
C PRO A 367 16.09 2.30 54.11
N LEU A 368 15.15 1.55 54.70
CA LEU A 368 14.01 1.00 53.95
C LEU A 368 13.03 2.11 53.56
N VAL A 369 12.75 3.05 54.47
CA VAL A 369 11.90 4.23 54.19
C VAL A 369 12.52 5.10 53.10
N ASP A 370 13.83 5.32 53.15
CA ASP A 370 14.54 6.09 52.13
C ASP A 370 14.55 5.38 50.76
N TRP A 371 14.69 4.05 50.75
CA TRP A 371 14.59 3.26 49.52
C TRP A 371 13.22 3.46 48.85
N ILE A 372 12.14 3.40 49.64
CA ILE A 372 10.75 3.58 49.17
C ILE A 372 10.57 5.00 48.61
N ARG A 373 10.92 6.04 49.39
CA ARG A 373 10.74 7.45 49.01
C ARG A 373 11.45 7.87 47.73
N ARG A 374 12.54 7.19 47.34
CA ARG A 374 13.28 7.50 46.10
C ARG A 374 12.68 6.84 44.85
N ARG A 375 11.73 5.91 45.01
CA ARG A 375 11.18 5.06 43.95
C ARG A 375 9.65 5.07 43.87
N THR A 376 9.00 5.84 44.75
CA THR A 376 7.59 6.26 44.66
C THR A 376 7.57 7.73 44.30
#